data_AF-A0AAU0PMU4-F1
#
_entry.id   AF-A0AAU0PMU4-F1
#
_cell.length_a   1.000
_cell.length_b   1.000
_cell.length_c   1.000
_cell.angle_alpha   90.00
_cell.angle_beta   90.00
_cell.angle_gamma   90.00
#
_symmetry.space_group_name_H-M   'P 1'
#
loop_
_entity.id
_entity.type
_entity.pdbx_description
1 polymer ?
#
loop_
_entity_poly.entity_id
_entity_poly.type
_entity_poly.pdbx_seq_one_letter_code
_entity_poly.pdbx_strand_id
1 'polypeptide(L)'
;MTKEQIMLELFEFSAPTYYKWTKHEKRKIFDLINYAFTLAELEEFITSGKIQKIEIINNNQALINKIKAFKENLIEKSNEFIANNVLDKIKEHYINNDYKIDIEELKFELFNLNNYYFIECANEEFMLKLNDFDTRYNSLTNSLDSEERTLDTISSITRYKIISYIENTPKEILEFALNY
;
A
#
# COMPACT_ATOMS: atom_id res chain seq x y z
N MET A 1 -31.84 1.93 -20.74
CA MET A 1 -31.92 1.94 -22.22
C MET A 1 -32.02 0.51 -22.77
N THR A 2 -32.48 0.29 -24.01
CA THR A 2 -32.43 -1.06 -24.62
C THR A 2 -31.00 -1.40 -25.05
N LYS A 3 -30.69 -2.70 -25.18
CA LYS A 3 -29.36 -3.17 -25.64
C LYS A 3 -28.97 -2.59 -27.00
N GLU A 4 -29.93 -2.47 -27.92
CA GLU A 4 -29.69 -1.85 -29.24
C GLU A 4 -29.33 -0.37 -29.08
N GLN A 5 -30.10 0.40 -28.31
CA GLN A 5 -29.83 1.83 -28.06
C GLN A 5 -28.45 2.05 -27.43
N ILE A 6 -28.09 1.25 -26.43
CA ILE A 6 -26.77 1.30 -25.79
C ILE A 6 -25.66 1.09 -26.82
N MET A 7 -25.79 0.10 -27.70
CA MET A 7 -24.74 -0.19 -28.70
C MET A 7 -24.67 0.87 -29.79
N LEU A 8 -25.79 1.48 -30.15
CA LEU A 8 -25.82 2.59 -31.10
C LEU A 8 -25.09 3.82 -30.56
N GLU A 9 -25.32 4.14 -29.29
CA GLU A 9 -24.67 5.28 -28.63
C GLU A 9 -23.19 5.00 -28.34
N LEU A 10 -22.84 3.81 -27.83
CA LEU A 10 -21.46 3.45 -27.48
C LEU A 10 -20.51 3.48 -28.70
N PHE A 11 -21.01 3.09 -29.87
CA PHE A 11 -20.21 2.99 -31.09
C PHE A 11 -20.51 4.07 -32.13
N GLU A 12 -21.46 4.96 -31.83
CA GLU A 12 -21.87 6.08 -32.70
C GLU A 12 -22.22 5.65 -34.14
N PHE A 13 -22.86 4.49 -34.31
CA PHE A 13 -23.29 4.00 -35.63
C PHE A 13 -24.82 3.93 -35.77
N SER A 14 -25.29 3.70 -36.99
CA SER A 14 -26.71 3.56 -37.32
C SER A 14 -27.30 2.18 -36.97
N ALA A 15 -28.63 2.10 -36.77
CA ALA A 15 -29.35 0.85 -36.54
C ALA A 15 -29.10 -0.21 -37.63
N PRO A 16 -29.11 0.12 -38.95
CA PRO A 16 -28.71 -0.84 -39.98
C PRO A 16 -27.32 -1.45 -39.77
N THR A 17 -26.35 -0.65 -39.33
CA THR A 17 -25.00 -1.12 -39.01
C THR A 17 -25.02 -2.10 -37.84
N TYR A 18 -25.78 -1.79 -36.78
CA TYR A 18 -25.99 -2.70 -35.64
C TYR A 18 -26.53 -4.06 -36.09
N TYR A 19 -27.59 -4.07 -36.91
CA TYR A 19 -28.18 -5.31 -37.42
C TYR A 19 -27.19 -6.08 -38.30
N LYS A 20 -26.44 -5.39 -39.15
CA LYS A 20 -25.40 -5.99 -39.98
C LYS A 20 -24.35 -6.69 -39.12
N TRP A 21 -23.83 -6.01 -38.10
CA TRP A 21 -22.74 -6.53 -37.29
C TRP A 21 -23.17 -7.60 -36.29
N THR A 22 -24.40 -7.56 -35.80
CA THR A 22 -24.92 -8.57 -34.86
C THR A 22 -25.46 -9.82 -35.55
N LYS A 23 -26.23 -9.67 -36.65
CA LYS A 23 -26.89 -10.81 -37.31
C LYS A 23 -26.09 -11.41 -38.46
N HIS A 24 -25.47 -10.59 -39.29
CA HIS A 24 -24.81 -11.05 -40.52
C HIS A 24 -23.32 -11.29 -40.32
N GLU A 25 -22.60 -10.31 -39.78
CA GLU A 25 -21.15 -10.39 -39.61
C GLU A 25 -20.74 -11.02 -38.26
N LYS A 26 -21.64 -11.04 -37.26
CA LYS A 26 -21.43 -11.60 -35.92
C LYS A 26 -20.10 -11.16 -35.31
N ARG A 27 -19.89 -9.84 -35.25
CA ARG A 27 -18.64 -9.25 -34.77
C ARG A 27 -18.43 -9.62 -33.30
N LYS A 28 -17.33 -10.30 -33.01
CA LYS A 28 -16.95 -10.78 -31.66
C LYS A 28 -16.82 -9.67 -30.61
N ILE A 29 -16.69 -8.41 -31.02
CA ILE A 29 -16.62 -7.27 -30.09
C ILE A 29 -17.87 -7.19 -29.21
N PHE A 30 -19.05 -7.54 -29.72
CA PHE A 30 -20.27 -7.55 -28.90
C PHE A 30 -20.24 -8.68 -27.88
N ASP A 31 -19.69 -9.84 -28.23
CA ASP A 31 -19.54 -10.95 -27.27
C ASP A 31 -18.58 -10.56 -26.15
N LEU A 32 -17.46 -9.90 -26.49
CA LEU A 32 -16.50 -9.40 -25.51
C LEU A 32 -17.13 -8.37 -24.56
N ILE A 33 -17.89 -7.41 -25.11
CA ILE A 33 -18.57 -6.39 -24.30
C ILE A 33 -19.60 -7.02 -23.38
N ASN A 34 -20.42 -7.94 -23.89
CA ASN A 34 -21.44 -8.62 -23.08
C ASN A 34 -20.84 -9.57 -22.04
N TYR A 35 -19.64 -10.10 -22.28
CA TYR A 35 -18.89 -10.88 -21.30
C TYR A 35 -18.33 -10.00 -20.18
N ALA A 36 -17.78 -8.84 -20.54
CA ALA A 36 -17.08 -7.96 -19.60
C ALA A 36 -18.02 -7.04 -18.79
N PHE A 37 -19.15 -6.63 -19.37
CA PHE A 37 -20.02 -5.60 -18.81
C PHE A 37 -21.50 -5.98 -18.87
N THR A 38 -22.24 -5.58 -17.84
CA THR A 38 -23.69 -5.61 -17.79
C THR A 38 -24.30 -4.42 -18.54
N LEU A 39 -25.57 -4.52 -18.95
CA LEU A 39 -26.25 -3.42 -19.63
C LEU A 39 -26.34 -2.15 -18.75
N ALA A 40 -26.51 -2.32 -17.44
CA ALA A 40 -26.57 -1.19 -16.51
C ALA A 40 -25.21 -0.45 -16.44
N GLU A 41 -24.09 -1.18 -16.43
CA GLU A 41 -22.75 -0.58 -16.42
C GLU A 41 -22.45 0.14 -17.75
N LEU A 42 -22.92 -0.37 -18.89
CA LEU A 42 -22.76 0.31 -20.18
C LEU A 42 -23.60 1.58 -20.27
N GLU A 43 -24.83 1.56 -19.73
CA GLU A 43 -25.69 2.75 -19.63
C GLU A 43 -25.11 3.81 -18.69
N GLU A 44 -24.52 3.37 -17.57
CA GLU A 44 -23.76 4.24 -16.67
C GLU A 44 -22.59 4.91 -17.38
N PHE A 45 -21.81 4.14 -18.16
CA PHE A 45 -20.68 4.66 -18.92
C PHE A 45 -21.09 5.71 -19.95
N ILE A 46 -22.17 5.46 -20.69
CA ILE A 46 -22.70 6.43 -21.67
C ILE A 46 -23.10 7.74 -20.97
N THR A 47 -23.71 7.66 -19.79
CA THR A 47 -24.22 8.83 -19.07
C THR A 47 -23.11 9.62 -18.37
N SER A 48 -22.13 8.93 -17.78
CA SER A 48 -21.16 9.54 -16.86
C SER A 48 -19.71 9.52 -17.36
N GLY A 49 -19.43 8.80 -18.45
CA GLY A 49 -18.08 8.52 -18.94
C GLY A 49 -17.29 7.54 -18.06
N LYS A 50 -17.91 6.94 -17.04
CA LYS A 50 -17.27 6.06 -16.06
C LYS A 50 -18.15 4.86 -15.70
N ILE A 51 -17.53 3.82 -15.18
CA ILE A 51 -18.23 2.66 -14.59
C ILE A 51 -17.82 2.58 -13.13
N GLN A 52 -18.74 2.82 -12.20
CA GLN A 52 -18.45 2.87 -10.75
C GLN A 52 -17.72 1.63 -10.24
N LYS A 53 -18.12 0.43 -10.71
CA LYS A 53 -17.46 -0.82 -10.32
C LYS A 53 -15.98 -0.83 -10.69
N ILE A 54 -15.61 -0.33 -11.87
CA ILE A 54 -14.21 -0.25 -12.32
C ILE A 54 -13.46 0.78 -11.48
N GLU A 55 -14.07 1.92 -11.18
CA GLU A 55 -13.46 2.93 -10.31
C GLU A 55 -13.19 2.37 -8.91
N ILE A 56 -14.14 1.62 -8.33
CA ILE A 56 -13.95 0.95 -7.03
C ILE A 56 -12.80 -0.05 -7.09
N ILE A 57 -12.75 -0.90 -8.13
CA ILE A 57 -11.67 -1.89 -8.30
C ILE A 57 -10.30 -1.17 -8.44
N ASN A 58 -10.23 -0.13 -9.25
CA ASN A 58 -9.00 0.64 -9.46
C ASN A 58 -8.54 1.34 -8.17
N ASN A 59 -9.47 1.96 -7.43
CA ASN A 59 -9.17 2.60 -6.15
C ASN A 59 -8.68 1.58 -5.13
N ASN A 60 -9.30 0.40 -5.07
CA ASN A 60 -8.85 -0.68 -4.20
C ASN A 60 -7.45 -1.19 -4.60
N GLN A 61 -7.16 -1.32 -5.89
CA GLN A 61 -5.82 -1.71 -6.35
C GLN A 61 -4.76 -0.65 -6.04
N ALA A 62 -5.09 0.64 -6.23
CA ALA A 62 -4.20 1.74 -5.88
C ALA A 62 -3.92 1.78 -4.37
N LEU A 63 -4.93 1.52 -3.54
CA LEU A 63 -4.79 1.39 -2.10
C LEU A 63 -3.90 0.19 -1.72
N ILE A 64 -4.12 -0.99 -2.31
CA ILE A 64 -3.27 -2.18 -2.10
C ILE A 64 -1.81 -1.89 -2.47
N ASN A 65 -1.56 -1.19 -3.58
CA ASN A 65 -0.20 -0.82 -3.98
C ASN A 65 0.44 0.16 -2.99
N LYS A 66 -0.32 1.12 -2.46
CA LYS A 66 0.16 2.02 -1.39
C LYS A 66 0.50 1.28 -0.10
N ILE A 67 -0.28 0.27 0.28
CA ILE A 67 0.00 -0.59 1.45
C ILE A 67 1.27 -1.41 1.24
N LYS A 68 1.46 -2.00 0.06
CA LYS A 68 2.71 -2.72 -0.27
C LYS A 68 3.92 -1.80 -0.21
N ALA A 69 3.82 -0.63 -0.83
CA ALA A 69 4.87 0.37 -0.79
C ALA A 69 5.18 0.82 0.65
N PHE A 70 4.15 0.94 1.50
CA PHE A 70 4.35 1.25 2.92
C PHE A 70 5.19 0.19 3.64
N LYS A 71 4.85 -1.09 3.47
CA LYS A 71 5.62 -2.21 4.05
C LYS A 71 7.05 -2.26 3.52
N GLU A 72 7.24 -2.11 2.21
CA GLU A 72 8.56 -2.10 1.57
C GLU A 72 9.43 -0.95 2.09
N ASN A 73 8.86 0.25 2.26
CA ASN A 73 9.58 1.40 2.81
C ASN A 73 9.92 1.22 4.30
N LEU A 74 9.05 0.60 5.10
CA LEU A 74 9.36 0.26 6.49
C LEU A 74 10.58 -0.67 6.56
N ILE A 75 10.62 -1.68 5.69
CA ILE A 75 11.75 -2.62 5.59
C ILE A 75 13.02 -1.88 5.16
N GLU A 76 12.95 -1.02 4.13
CA GLU A 76 14.11 -0.26 3.64
C GLU A 76 14.69 0.69 4.71
N LYS A 77 13.83 1.31 5.52
CA LYS A 77 14.24 2.22 6.60
C LYS A 77 14.79 1.50 7.84
N SER A 78 14.61 0.18 7.91
CA SER A 78 15.02 -0.66 9.04
C SER A 78 15.43 -2.05 8.54
N ASN A 79 14.61 -3.08 8.77
CA ASN A 79 14.70 -4.40 8.18
C ASN A 79 13.35 -5.13 8.35
N GLU A 80 13.25 -6.36 7.84
CA GLU A 80 12.02 -7.17 7.93
C GLU A 80 11.59 -7.47 9.38
N PHE A 81 12.52 -7.76 10.27
CA PHE A 81 12.21 -8.05 11.68
C PHE A 81 11.61 -6.83 12.39
N ILE A 82 12.24 -5.66 12.26
CA ILE A 82 11.76 -4.41 12.87
C ILE A 82 10.43 -3.99 12.22
N ALA A 83 10.31 -4.07 10.90
CA ALA A 83 9.08 -3.75 10.19
C ALA A 83 7.90 -4.60 10.70
N ASN A 84 8.10 -5.90 10.90
CA ASN A 84 7.07 -6.79 11.45
C ASN A 84 6.70 -6.42 12.89
N ASN A 85 7.68 -6.15 13.75
CA ASN A 85 7.42 -5.70 15.12
C ASN A 85 6.62 -4.38 15.17
N VAL A 86 6.94 -3.45 14.27
CA VAL A 86 6.22 -2.17 14.14
C VAL A 86 4.79 -2.41 13.65
N LEU A 87 4.59 -3.27 12.64
CA LEU A 87 3.27 -3.63 12.15
C LEU A 87 2.41 -4.29 13.24
N ASP A 88 2.99 -5.19 14.02
CA ASP A 88 2.31 -5.80 15.18
C ASP A 88 1.91 -4.75 16.22
N LYS A 89 2.78 -3.76 16.45
CA LYS A 89 2.46 -2.66 17.37
C LYS A 89 1.33 -1.76 16.86
N ILE A 90 1.35 -1.42 15.57
CA ILE A 90 0.26 -0.66 14.93
C ILE A 90 -1.06 -1.46 15.05
N LYS A 91 -1.00 -2.78 14.92
CA LYS A 91 -2.17 -3.68 15.05
C LYS A 91 -2.73 -3.68 16.46
N GLU A 92 -1.85 -3.81 17.45
CA GLU A 92 -2.22 -3.76 18.86
C GLU A 92 -2.91 -2.43 19.20
N HIS A 93 -2.29 -1.32 18.80
CA HIS A 93 -2.85 0.02 18.99
C HIS A 93 -4.24 0.17 18.35
N TYR A 94 -4.40 -0.28 17.09
CA TYR A 94 -5.68 -0.25 16.39
C TYR A 94 -6.78 -1.02 17.13
N ILE A 95 -6.46 -2.21 17.64
CA ILE A 95 -7.43 -3.04 18.39
C ILE A 95 -7.77 -2.40 19.74
N ASN A 96 -6.78 -1.84 20.43
CA ASN A 96 -6.97 -1.23 21.75
C ASN A 96 -7.73 0.11 21.70
N ASN A 97 -7.70 0.79 20.55
CA ASN A 97 -8.34 2.09 20.34
C ASN A 97 -9.59 2.04 19.45
N ASP A 98 -10.47 1.06 19.70
CA ASP A 98 -11.75 0.92 19.03
C ASP A 98 -11.65 0.93 17.49
N TYR A 99 -10.66 0.22 16.95
CA TYR A 99 -10.41 0.12 15.51
C TYR A 99 -10.12 1.47 14.86
N LYS A 100 -9.26 2.28 15.50
CA LYS A 100 -8.76 3.56 14.99
C LYS A 100 -7.28 3.70 15.30
N ILE A 101 -6.57 4.39 14.41
CA ILE A 101 -5.19 4.83 14.69
C ILE A 101 -5.20 6.25 15.25
N ASP A 102 -4.83 6.42 16.51
CA ASP A 102 -4.40 7.71 17.06
C ASP A 102 -2.90 7.85 16.83
N ILE A 103 -2.53 8.76 15.93
CA ILE A 103 -1.14 8.95 15.52
C ILE A 103 -0.27 9.43 16.67
N GLU A 104 -0.77 10.29 17.56
CA GLU A 104 0.03 10.84 18.66
C GLU A 104 0.26 9.79 19.75
N GLU A 105 -0.76 9.02 20.09
CA GLU A 105 -0.62 7.92 21.06
C GLU A 105 0.26 6.79 20.50
N LEU A 106 0.09 6.40 19.22
CA LEU A 106 0.92 5.40 18.57
C LEU A 106 2.41 5.79 18.56
N LYS A 107 2.73 7.08 18.32
CA LYS A 107 4.11 7.59 18.44
C LYS A 107 4.66 7.37 19.83
N PHE A 108 3.88 7.74 20.85
CA PHE A 108 4.30 7.61 22.23
C PHE A 108 4.54 6.13 22.60
N GLU A 109 3.67 5.24 22.15
CA GLU A 109 3.86 3.80 22.33
C GLU A 109 5.13 3.29 21.67
N LEU A 110 5.34 3.60 20.38
CA LEU A 110 6.53 3.20 19.62
C LEU A 110 7.82 3.78 20.22
N PHE A 111 7.75 5.00 20.75
CA PHE A 111 8.91 5.64 21.36
C PHE A 111 9.34 4.94 22.66
N ASN A 112 8.37 4.46 23.43
CA ASN A 112 8.59 3.79 24.72
C ASN A 112 8.80 2.28 24.61
N LEU A 113 8.73 1.71 23.41
CA LEU A 113 9.06 0.31 23.19
C LEU A 113 10.53 0.04 23.55
N ASN A 114 10.77 -1.13 24.13
CA ASN A 114 12.10 -1.61 24.48
C ASN A 114 13.04 -1.55 23.25
N ASN A 115 14.29 -1.16 23.44
CA ASN A 115 15.30 -1.10 22.38
C ASN A 115 15.36 -2.40 21.57
N TYR A 116 15.12 -3.57 22.17
CA TYR A 116 15.02 -4.86 21.45
C TYR A 116 14.02 -4.89 20.29
N TYR A 117 12.98 -4.03 20.27
CA TYR A 117 12.07 -3.87 19.13
C TYR A 117 12.74 -3.22 17.91
N PHE A 118 13.81 -2.47 18.15
CA PHE A 118 14.57 -1.66 17.18
C PHE A 118 16.06 -2.03 17.14
N ILE A 119 16.46 -3.14 17.77
CA ILE A 119 17.80 -3.69 17.59
C ILE A 119 17.76 -4.43 16.27
N GLU A 120 18.37 -3.82 15.25
CA GLU A 120 18.83 -4.56 14.08
C GLU A 120 19.69 -5.71 14.61
N CYS A 121 19.23 -6.95 14.45
CA CYS A 121 20.20 -8.01 14.24
C CYS A 121 20.99 -7.56 13.01
N ALA A 122 22.16 -6.97 13.24
CA ALA A 122 23.00 -6.31 12.25
C ALA A 122 23.14 -7.19 11.01
N ASN A 123 22.33 -6.93 9.99
CA ASN A 123 22.58 -7.52 8.69
C ASN A 123 23.76 -6.76 8.08
N GLU A 124 24.68 -7.48 7.43
CA GLU A 124 25.92 -6.90 6.91
C GLU A 124 25.66 -5.74 5.93
N GLU A 125 24.53 -5.77 5.21
CA GLU A 125 24.13 -4.75 4.24
C GLU A 125 23.82 -3.38 4.87
N PHE A 126 23.16 -3.37 6.03
CA PHE A 126 22.90 -2.14 6.78
C PHE A 126 24.17 -1.58 7.42
N MET A 127 25.05 -2.45 7.92
CA MET A 127 26.34 -2.04 8.49
C MET A 127 27.25 -1.38 7.45
N LEU A 128 27.15 -1.79 6.17
CA LEU A 128 27.83 -1.12 5.06
C LEU A 128 27.30 0.30 4.81
N LYS A 129 25.98 0.54 4.93
CA LYS A 129 25.38 1.89 4.80
C LYS A 129 25.73 2.82 5.97
N LEU A 130 26.02 2.27 7.15
CA LEU A 130 26.47 3.03 8.34
C LEU A 130 27.93 3.50 8.22
N ASN A 131 28.80 2.71 7.59
CA ASN A 131 30.20 3.07 7.39
C ASN A 131 30.41 4.30 6.48
N ASP A 132 29.42 4.71 5.68
CA ASP A 132 29.45 5.97 4.91
C ASP A 132 29.26 7.22 5.80
N PHE A 133 28.70 7.05 7.01
CA PHE A 133 28.56 8.11 8.00
C PHE A 133 29.68 8.03 9.05
N ASP A 134 30.94 8.18 8.65
CA ASP A 134 32.14 8.46 9.48
C ASP A 134 32.20 7.80 10.89
N THR A 135 31.69 6.58 11.01
CA THR A 135 31.69 5.77 12.23
C THR A 135 32.05 4.34 11.81
N ARG A 136 33.20 3.81 12.26
CA ARG A 136 33.74 2.52 11.77
C ARG A 136 33.17 1.33 12.54
N TYR A 137 32.39 0.48 11.88
CA TYR A 137 31.78 -0.71 12.46
C TYR A 137 32.79 -1.85 12.69
N ASN A 138 32.80 -2.40 13.90
CA ASN A 138 33.55 -3.58 14.30
C ASN A 138 32.63 -4.81 14.30
N SER A 139 32.82 -5.69 13.31
CA SER A 139 32.03 -6.92 13.13
C SER A 139 32.26 -7.99 14.20
N LEU A 140 33.35 -7.91 14.98
CA LEU A 140 33.66 -8.88 16.04
C LEU A 140 32.91 -8.58 17.34
N THR A 141 32.67 -7.30 17.63
CA THR A 141 31.95 -6.85 18.83
C THR A 141 30.58 -6.26 18.53
N ASN A 142 30.18 -6.26 17.25
CA ASN A 142 28.96 -5.64 16.75
C ASN A 142 28.83 -4.17 17.21
N SER A 143 29.93 -3.39 17.19
CA SER A 143 29.99 -2.04 17.79
C SER A 143 30.70 -1.00 16.92
N LEU A 144 30.34 0.27 17.12
CA LEU A 144 31.06 1.47 16.68
C LEU A 144 31.74 2.04 17.94
N ASP A 145 32.92 2.63 17.84
CA ASP A 145 33.77 3.09 18.97
C ASP A 145 32.94 3.60 20.19
N SER A 146 32.85 2.74 21.23
CA SER A 146 32.05 2.77 22.49
C SER A 146 30.74 1.92 22.51
N GLU A 147 30.87 0.67 22.99
CA GLU A 147 29.88 -0.43 22.91
C GLU A 147 28.47 -0.14 23.46
N GLU A 148 28.29 0.57 24.57
CA GLU A 148 26.95 0.84 25.14
C GLU A 148 26.23 2.02 24.47
N ARG A 149 26.96 3.09 24.11
CA ARG A 149 26.35 4.28 23.51
C ARG A 149 25.91 4.01 22.08
N THR A 150 26.53 3.06 21.41
CA THR A 150 26.29 2.77 20.00
C THR A 150 24.96 2.08 19.76
N LEU A 151 24.60 1.05 20.54
CA LEU A 151 23.32 0.34 20.37
C LEU A 151 22.14 1.26 20.67
N ASP A 152 22.23 2.04 21.76
CA ASP A 152 21.22 3.03 22.10
C ASP A 152 21.09 4.11 21.03
N THR A 153 22.21 4.54 20.42
CA THR A 153 22.20 5.52 19.33
C THR A 153 21.58 4.94 18.05
N ILE A 154 21.95 3.73 17.65
CA ILE A 154 21.40 3.05 16.46
C ILE A 154 19.89 2.83 16.63
N SER A 155 19.46 2.25 17.75
CA SER A 155 18.04 2.05 18.04
C SER A 155 17.28 3.37 18.09
N SER A 156 17.86 4.45 18.63
CA SER A 156 17.24 5.78 18.64
C SER A 156 17.08 6.37 17.23
N ILE A 157 18.09 6.24 16.37
CA ILE A 157 18.04 6.72 14.98
C ILE A 157 16.99 5.93 14.19
N THR A 158 16.99 4.60 14.30
CA THR A 158 16.03 3.73 13.59
C THR A 158 14.61 3.99 14.07
N ARG A 159 14.40 4.12 15.39
CA ARG A 159 13.12 4.53 15.98
C ARG A 159 12.66 5.88 15.45
N TYR A 160 13.52 6.90 15.42
CA TYR A 160 13.17 8.22 14.88
C TYR A 160 12.77 8.16 13.39
N LYS A 161 13.51 7.41 12.56
CA LYS A 161 13.19 7.23 11.14
C LYS A 161 11.84 6.56 10.92
N ILE A 162 11.55 5.50 11.68
CA ILE A 162 10.29 4.76 11.60
C ILE A 162 9.12 5.62 12.07
N ILE A 163 9.26 6.25 13.24
CA ILE A 163 8.21 7.11 13.79
C ILE A 163 7.91 8.23 12.80
N SER A 164 8.93 8.97 12.34
CA SER A 164 8.79 10.03 11.33
C SER A 164 8.08 9.56 10.06
N TYR A 165 8.36 8.33 9.61
CA TYR A 165 7.70 7.76 8.44
C TYR A 165 6.22 7.47 8.70
N ILE A 166 5.88 6.92 9.87
CA ILE A 166 4.50 6.66 10.28
C ILE A 166 3.71 7.96 10.41
N GLU A 167 4.27 9.03 10.99
CA GLU A 167 3.54 10.32 11.13
C GLU A 167 3.18 10.92 9.76
N ASN A 168 4.05 10.72 8.77
CA ASN A 168 3.84 11.20 7.41
C ASN A 168 3.03 10.23 6.54
N THR A 169 2.64 9.07 7.08
CA THR A 169 1.81 8.10 6.36
C THR A 169 0.34 8.40 6.59
N PRO A 170 -0.48 8.53 5.54
CA PRO A 170 -1.93 8.66 5.66
C PRO A 170 -2.53 7.58 6.56
N LYS A 171 -3.40 8.00 7.49
CA LYS A 171 -4.01 7.13 8.49
C LYS A 171 -4.71 5.91 7.88
N GLU A 172 -5.36 6.11 6.74
CA GLU A 172 -6.06 5.05 6.02
C GLU A 172 -5.09 3.94 5.61
N ILE A 173 -3.88 4.28 5.17
CA ILE A 173 -2.87 3.27 4.79
C ILE A 173 -2.48 2.44 6.01
N LEU A 174 -2.33 3.06 7.19
CA LEU A 174 -1.99 2.36 8.42
C LEU A 174 -3.11 1.40 8.85
N GLU A 175 -4.36 1.86 8.82
CA GLU A 175 -5.54 1.04 9.17
C GLU A 175 -5.72 -0.15 8.22
N PHE A 176 -5.50 0.06 6.92
CA PHE A 176 -5.62 -1.01 5.92
C PHE A 176 -4.41 -1.95 5.88
N ALA A 177 -3.20 -1.49 6.24
CA ALA A 177 -2.00 -2.32 6.26
C ALA A 177 -2.06 -3.49 7.25
N LEU A 178 -2.97 -3.44 8.21
CA LEU A 178 -3.21 -4.47 9.23
C LEU A 178 -3.98 -5.70 8.71
N ASN A 179 -4.64 -5.56 7.57
CA ASN A 179 -5.51 -6.59 6.98
C ASN A 179 -4.85 -7.36 5.81
N TYR A 180 -3.60 -7.02 5.48
CA TYR A 180 -2.76 -7.61 4.43
C TYR A 180 -1.37 -7.93 4.99
#